data_AF-A0A2R6MMR2-F1
#
_entry.id   AF-A0A2R6MMR2-F1
#
_cell.length_a   1.000
_cell.length_b   1.000
_cell.length_c   1.000
_cell.angle_alpha   90.00
_cell.angle_beta   90.00
_cell.angle_gamma   90.00
#
_symmetry.space_group_name_H-M   'P 1'
#
loop_
_entity.id
_entity.type
_entity.pdbx_description
1 polymer ?
#
loop_
_entity_poly.entity_id
_entity_poly.type
_entity_poly.pdbx_seq_one_letter_code
_entity_poly.pdbx_strand_id
1 'polypeptide(L)'
;MDDRWPALTVHDEDLIAERVVSEHDEPFERERDARLTADPPAATDVLMVEPFTEDHPATFEITFTNTSENDLEVGFGPTPPFGGYVGHRDDRSMIQLLPLDAETRSLHPDRLVPNSQTDGVWRAKESFVIPDLLTLRVIAPGESLRGRYALVAPATEDEPAAEGGRTNDGGGFLRGTYTFKDSYRLEGWAEEGSFLRWQFSISVT
;
A
#
# COMPACT_ATOMS: atom_id res chain seq x y z
N MET A 1 16.05 10.98 22.29
CA MET A 1 14.77 10.67 21.61
C MET A 1 13.82 10.27 22.71
N ASP A 2 12.61 10.83 22.72
CA ASP A 2 11.57 10.38 23.64
C ASP A 2 11.22 8.93 23.31
N ASP A 3 11.39 8.00 24.25
CA ASP A 3 11.03 6.56 24.13
C ASP A 3 9.50 6.34 24.03
N ARG A 4 8.74 7.40 23.76
CA ARG A 4 7.28 7.38 23.74
C ARG A 4 6.71 6.86 22.42
N TRP A 5 7.48 6.90 21.34
CA TRP A 5 7.04 6.47 20.02
C TRP A 5 7.75 5.20 19.58
N PRO A 6 7.04 4.25 18.94
CA PRO A 6 7.72 3.11 18.34
C PRO A 6 8.66 3.61 17.25
N ALA A 7 9.85 3.02 17.18
CA ALA A 7 10.73 3.27 16.05
C ALA A 7 10.22 2.49 14.83
N LEU A 8 10.25 3.15 13.67
CA LEU A 8 9.82 2.56 12.40
C LEU A 8 11.02 2.35 11.49
N THR A 9 11.06 1.20 10.83
CA THR A 9 12.04 0.89 9.79
C THR A 9 11.32 0.37 8.56
N VAL A 10 11.64 0.94 7.40
CA VAL A 10 11.16 0.45 6.10
C VAL A 10 12.13 -0.59 5.58
N HIS A 11 11.59 -1.68 5.06
CA HIS A 11 12.30 -2.71 4.33
C HIS A 11 11.69 -2.81 2.94
N ASP A 12 12.39 -2.27 1.95
CA ASP A 12 11.99 -2.42 0.56
C ASP A 12 12.26 -3.84 0.08
N GLU A 13 11.34 -4.35 -0.73
CA GLU A 13 11.50 -5.63 -1.41
C GLU A 13 11.46 -5.46 -2.92
N ASP A 14 12.09 -6.40 -3.62
CA ASP A 14 12.25 -6.34 -5.07
C ASP A 14 10.89 -6.37 -5.79
N LEU A 15 10.82 -5.61 -6.89
CA LEU A 15 9.68 -5.66 -7.82
C LEU A 15 9.72 -6.98 -8.60
N ILE A 16 8.60 -7.71 -8.61
CA ILE A 16 8.48 -8.99 -9.31
C ILE A 16 7.53 -8.82 -10.49
N ALA A 17 7.99 -9.12 -11.70
CA ALA A 17 7.13 -9.16 -12.87
C ALA A 17 6.48 -10.55 -13.03
N GLU A 18 5.17 -10.58 -13.20
CA GLU A 18 4.38 -11.78 -13.46
C GLU A 18 3.56 -11.59 -14.74
N ARG A 19 3.29 -12.69 -15.44
CA ARG A 19 2.38 -12.74 -16.57
C ARG A 19 1.28 -13.74 -16.28
N VAL A 20 0.05 -13.40 -16.67
CA VAL A 20 -1.05 -14.36 -16.69
C VAL A 20 -0.91 -15.23 -17.94
N VAL A 21 -0.75 -16.53 -17.73
CA VAL A 21 -0.73 -17.54 -18.78
C VAL A 21 -2.01 -18.33 -18.62
N SER A 22 -3.02 -18.03 -19.44
CA SER A 22 -4.29 -18.76 -19.42
C SER A 22 -4.62 -19.19 -20.84
N GLU A 23 -4.78 -20.51 -21.01
CA GLU A 23 -5.59 -21.06 -22.08
C GLU A 23 -7.07 -20.98 -21.65
N HIS A 24 -7.97 -20.84 -22.62
CA HIS A 24 -9.32 -20.30 -22.47
C HIS A 24 -10.28 -21.03 -21.48
N ASP A 25 -9.86 -22.15 -20.88
CA ASP A 25 -10.66 -23.03 -20.01
C ASP A 25 -9.96 -23.46 -18.68
N GLU A 26 -8.78 -22.90 -18.34
CA GLU A 26 -8.05 -23.24 -17.11
C GLU A 26 -8.06 -22.10 -16.07
N PRO A 27 -7.93 -22.40 -14.76
CA PRO A 27 -7.73 -21.36 -13.74
C PRO A 27 -6.51 -20.51 -14.11
N PHE A 28 -6.61 -19.19 -13.92
CA PHE A 28 -5.53 -18.27 -14.26
C PHE A 28 -4.24 -18.63 -13.52
N GLU A 29 -3.28 -19.20 -14.24
CA GLU A 29 -1.92 -19.38 -13.73
C GLU A 29 -1.10 -18.12 -13.98
N ARG A 30 -0.24 -17.78 -13.02
CA ARG A 30 0.70 -16.68 -13.13
C ARG A 30 2.09 -17.24 -13.19
N GLU A 31 2.79 -16.93 -14.26
CA GLU A 31 4.19 -17.28 -14.41
C GLU A 31 5.05 -16.05 -14.15
N ARG A 32 6.13 -16.22 -13.39
CA ARG A 32 7.11 -15.15 -13.19
C ARG A 32 7.82 -14.90 -14.52
N ASP A 33 7.81 -13.66 -14.98
CA ASP A 33 8.62 -13.25 -16.13
C ASP A 33 10.03 -12.91 -15.63
N ALA A 34 10.96 -13.84 -15.81
CA ALA A 34 12.34 -13.68 -15.36
C ALA A 34 13.08 -12.53 -16.06
N ARG A 35 12.70 -12.16 -17.29
CA ARG A 35 13.34 -11.05 -18.03
C ARG A 35 12.87 -9.73 -17.46
N LEU A 36 11.56 -9.54 -17.35
CA LEU A 36 10.98 -8.33 -16.76
C LEU A 36 11.30 -8.21 -15.26
N THR A 37 11.57 -9.31 -14.56
CA THR A 37 12.04 -9.22 -13.16
C THR A 37 13.51 -8.82 -13.07
N ALA A 38 14.36 -9.22 -14.02
CA ALA A 38 15.78 -8.86 -14.02
C ALA A 38 16.03 -7.40 -14.41
N ASP A 39 15.14 -6.85 -15.24
CA ASP A 39 15.17 -5.46 -15.69
C ASP A 39 13.73 -4.90 -15.72
N PRO A 40 13.17 -4.55 -14.55
CA PRO A 40 11.80 -4.07 -14.47
C PRO A 40 11.66 -2.71 -15.16
N PRO A 41 10.56 -2.49 -15.91
CA PRO A 41 10.35 -1.22 -16.58
C PRO A 41 10.00 -0.07 -15.63
N ALA A 42 9.81 -0.38 -14.35
CA ALA A 42 9.56 0.59 -13.32
C ALA A 42 10.36 0.30 -12.05
N ALA A 43 10.58 1.34 -11.26
CA ALA A 43 11.11 1.25 -9.91
C ALA A 43 10.10 1.83 -8.92
N THR A 44 10.08 1.27 -7.71
CA THR A 44 9.28 1.74 -6.58
C THR A 44 10.18 2.09 -5.40
N ASP A 45 9.75 3.05 -4.58
CA ASP A 45 10.49 3.52 -3.39
C ASP A 45 9.50 3.89 -2.29
N VAL A 46 9.86 3.61 -1.03
CA VAL A 46 9.09 3.99 0.16
C VAL A 46 10.00 4.73 1.13
N LEU A 47 9.66 5.99 1.39
CA LEU A 47 10.40 6.82 2.32
C LEU A 47 9.51 7.25 3.48
N MET A 48 9.94 7.02 4.71
CA MET A 48 9.34 7.71 5.86
C MET A 48 9.77 9.17 5.84
N VAL A 49 8.82 10.07 5.59
CA VAL A 49 9.07 11.51 5.51
C VAL A 49 8.88 12.20 6.86
N GLU A 50 7.99 11.67 7.71
CA GLU A 50 7.74 12.20 9.06
C GLU A 50 7.56 11.04 10.04
N PRO A 51 8.23 11.04 11.21
CA PRO A 51 8.01 10.03 12.25
C PRO A 51 6.71 10.32 13.04
N PHE A 52 6.30 9.40 13.91
CA PHE A 52 5.20 9.66 14.85
C PHE A 52 5.51 10.81 15.80
N THR A 53 4.52 11.66 16.05
CA THR A 53 4.54 12.67 17.11
C THR A 53 3.18 12.73 17.83
N GLU A 54 3.04 13.63 18.82
CA GLU A 54 1.74 13.94 19.43
C GLU A 54 0.78 14.64 18.46
N ASP A 55 1.31 15.34 17.46
CA ASP A 55 0.56 16.25 16.60
C ASP A 55 0.18 15.61 15.25
N HIS A 56 0.94 14.61 14.79
CA HIS A 56 0.63 13.88 13.55
C HIS A 56 1.08 12.40 13.57
N PRO A 57 0.42 11.53 12.77
CA PRO A 57 0.90 10.18 12.52
C PRO A 57 2.24 10.20 11.77
N ALA A 58 2.90 9.03 11.71
CA ALA A 58 4.02 8.87 10.80
C ALA A 58 3.52 8.94 9.35
N THR A 59 4.27 9.64 8.50
CA THR A 59 3.94 9.85 7.09
C THR A 59 4.99 9.17 6.21
N PHE A 60 4.52 8.50 5.16
CA PHE A 60 5.33 7.84 4.16
C PHE A 60 5.06 8.45 2.79
N GLU A 61 6.10 8.67 2.00
CA GLU A 61 5.98 8.93 0.57
C GLU A 61 6.26 7.63 -0.18
N ILE A 62 5.36 7.28 -1.09
CA ILE A 62 5.53 6.15 -2.00
C ILE A 62 5.70 6.72 -3.41
N THR A 63 6.73 6.24 -4.10
CA THR A 63 7.05 6.64 -5.47
C THR A 63 6.97 5.45 -6.42
N PHE A 64 6.40 5.67 -7.60
CA PHE A 64 6.51 4.78 -8.76
C PHE A 64 7.17 5.56 -9.90
N THR A 65 8.26 5.04 -10.47
CA THR A 65 9.02 5.70 -11.54
C THR A 65 9.09 4.80 -12.76
N ASN A 66 8.80 5.34 -13.94
CA ASN A 66 9.08 4.66 -15.20
C ASN A 66 10.60 4.72 -15.47
N THR A 67 11.26 3.57 -15.40
CA THR A 67 12.72 3.43 -15.65
C THR A 67 13.03 3.01 -17.07
N SER A 68 12.00 2.73 -17.88
CA SER A 68 12.16 2.33 -19.27
C SER A 68 12.36 3.51 -20.22
N GLU A 69 12.74 3.21 -21.46
CA GLU A 69 12.91 4.20 -22.53
C GLU A 69 11.59 4.59 -23.23
N ASN A 70 10.47 3.94 -22.89
CA ASN A 70 9.17 4.13 -23.54
C ASN A 70 8.11 4.61 -22.54
N ASP A 71 7.02 5.20 -23.05
CA ASP A 71 5.86 5.47 -22.20
C ASP A 71 5.33 4.15 -21.60
N LEU A 72 4.95 4.20 -20.32
CA LEU A 72 4.29 3.10 -19.62
C LEU A 72 2.83 3.42 -19.38
N GLU A 73 1.93 2.60 -19.91
CA GLU A 73 0.53 2.62 -19.50
C GLU A 73 0.34 1.62 -18.35
N VAL A 74 0.01 2.15 -17.17
CA VAL A 74 -0.08 1.39 -15.92
C VAL A 74 -1.46 1.54 -15.31
N GLY A 75 -2.07 0.40 -15.00
CA GLY A 75 -3.28 0.28 -14.22
C GLY A 75 -2.96 0.13 -12.74
N PHE A 76 -3.37 1.12 -11.96
CA PHE A 76 -3.27 1.16 -10.50
C PHE A 76 -4.62 0.87 -9.86
N GLY A 77 -4.61 0.65 -8.54
CA GLY A 77 -5.81 0.76 -7.71
C GLY A 77 -6.37 2.19 -7.63
N PRO A 78 -7.21 2.48 -6.62
CA PRO A 78 -7.99 3.72 -6.59
C PRO A 78 -7.18 4.99 -6.28
N THR A 79 -5.97 4.89 -5.73
CA THR A 79 -5.10 6.06 -5.46
C THR A 79 -3.65 5.80 -5.90
N PRO A 80 -3.30 6.02 -7.16
CA PRO A 80 -1.91 5.94 -7.60
C PRO A 80 -0.99 6.81 -6.73
N PRO A 81 0.27 6.40 -6.48
CA PRO A 81 0.92 5.22 -7.04
C PRO A 81 0.63 3.90 -6.29
N PHE A 82 -0.09 3.92 -5.17
CA PHE A 82 -0.26 2.75 -4.31
C PHE A 82 -1.70 2.57 -3.76
N GLY A 83 -2.25 1.39 -3.98
CA GLY A 83 -3.59 0.94 -3.54
C GLY A 83 -3.59 -0.13 -2.43
N GLY A 84 -2.42 -0.63 -2.03
CA GLY A 84 -2.26 -1.69 -1.03
C GLY A 84 -2.38 -1.24 0.43
N TYR A 85 -3.45 -0.53 0.82
CA TYR A 85 -3.52 0.22 2.09
C TYR A 85 -3.37 -0.59 3.39
N VAL A 86 -3.45 -1.92 3.36
CA VAL A 86 -3.45 -2.75 4.57
C VAL A 86 -2.15 -3.54 4.67
N GLY A 87 -1.41 -3.29 5.75
CA GLY A 87 -0.23 -4.05 6.13
C GLY A 87 -0.62 -5.18 7.08
N HIS A 88 -0.16 -6.39 6.80
CA HIS A 88 -0.45 -7.58 7.61
C HIS A 88 0.78 -8.12 8.32
N ARG A 89 0.59 -8.55 9.57
CA ARG A 89 1.55 -9.36 10.33
C ARG A 89 1.08 -10.83 10.35
N ASP A 90 2.00 -11.76 10.58
CA ASP A 90 1.74 -13.22 10.57
C ASP A 90 0.60 -13.66 11.52
N ASP A 91 0.44 -12.96 12.64
CA ASP A 91 -0.62 -13.23 13.61
C ASP A 91 -1.95 -12.54 13.29
N ARG A 92 -2.12 -12.06 12.05
CA ARG A 92 -3.30 -11.36 11.53
C ARG A 92 -3.52 -9.96 12.10
N SER A 93 -2.60 -9.42 12.90
CA SER A 93 -2.61 -8.00 13.25
C SER A 93 -2.44 -7.18 11.98
N MET A 94 -3.07 -6.00 11.95
CA MET A 94 -3.02 -5.13 10.78
C MET A 94 -2.81 -3.66 11.15
N ILE A 95 -2.16 -2.94 10.23
CA ILE A 95 -2.01 -1.49 10.24
C ILE A 95 -2.41 -0.96 8.86
N GLN A 96 -2.64 0.35 8.76
CA GLN A 96 -3.15 0.95 7.53
C GLN A 96 -2.28 2.13 7.09
N LEU A 97 -2.05 2.23 5.78
CA LEU A 97 -1.50 3.39 5.09
C LEU A 97 -2.64 4.12 4.39
N LEU A 98 -3.05 5.26 4.92
CA LEU A 98 -4.17 6.04 4.38
C LEU A 98 -3.64 7.18 3.50
N PRO A 99 -4.13 7.32 2.26
CA PRO A 99 -3.65 8.37 1.36
C PRO A 99 -4.01 9.77 1.89
N LEU A 100 -3.05 10.69 1.84
CA LEU A 100 -3.21 12.07 2.31
C LEU A 100 -3.71 13.03 1.22
N ASP A 101 -3.61 12.63 -0.04
CA ASP A 101 -3.92 13.48 -1.19
C ASP A 101 -4.99 12.83 -2.10
N ALA A 102 -5.82 11.92 -1.56
CA ALA A 102 -6.84 11.21 -2.32
C ALA A 102 -8.11 12.04 -2.57
N GLU A 103 -8.51 12.18 -3.84
CA GLU A 103 -9.73 12.90 -4.25
C GLU A 103 -11.00 12.04 -4.16
N THR A 104 -10.86 10.71 -4.08
CA THR A 104 -12.00 9.79 -4.03
C THR A 104 -12.70 9.87 -2.68
N ARG A 105 -14.03 10.13 -2.68
CA ARG A 105 -14.83 10.30 -1.46
C ARG A 105 -14.70 9.16 -0.44
N SER A 106 -14.53 7.92 -0.90
CA SER A 106 -14.40 6.72 -0.03
C SER A 106 -13.04 6.64 0.69
N LEU A 107 -12.03 7.33 0.17
CA LEU A 107 -10.65 7.32 0.67
C LEU A 107 -10.16 8.72 1.09
N HIS A 108 -11.09 9.65 1.28
CA HIS A 108 -10.75 11.05 1.53
C HIS A 108 -10.05 11.21 2.90
N PRO A 109 -8.90 11.90 2.97
CA PRO A 109 -8.10 12.03 4.19
C PRO A 109 -8.87 12.62 5.36
N ASP A 110 -9.65 13.69 5.16
CA ASP A 110 -10.46 14.31 6.22
C ASP A 110 -11.41 13.33 6.93
N ARG A 111 -11.85 12.29 6.22
CA ARG A 111 -12.75 11.26 6.74
C ARG A 111 -12.01 10.16 7.48
N LEU A 112 -10.84 9.75 7.00
CA LEU A 112 -10.16 8.54 7.47
C LEU A 112 -8.99 8.84 8.40
N VAL A 113 -8.24 9.90 8.13
CA VAL A 113 -7.01 10.24 8.86
C VAL A 113 -7.37 11.03 10.12
N PRO A 114 -6.98 10.58 11.32
CA PRO A 114 -7.21 11.29 12.57
C PRO A 114 -6.51 12.64 12.64
N ASN A 115 -7.14 13.62 13.31
CA ASN A 115 -6.51 14.92 13.61
C ASN A 115 -5.88 14.93 15.02
N SER A 116 -6.13 13.89 15.82
CA SER A 116 -5.60 13.72 17.17
C SER A 116 -5.58 12.24 17.53
N GLN A 117 -4.77 11.88 18.52
CA GLN A 117 -4.70 10.51 19.03
C GLN A 117 -5.91 10.16 19.90
N THR A 118 -6.27 8.88 19.92
CA THR A 118 -7.19 8.29 20.89
C THR A 118 -6.40 7.28 21.73
N ASP A 119 -6.38 7.46 23.04
CA ASP A 119 -5.61 6.62 23.98
C ASP A 119 -4.11 6.51 23.61
N GLY A 120 -3.53 7.60 23.09
CA GLY A 120 -2.13 7.66 22.67
C GLY A 120 -1.83 6.95 21.35
N VAL A 121 -2.86 6.57 20.59
CA VAL A 121 -2.73 5.86 19.31
C VAL A 121 -3.32 6.70 18.17
N TRP A 122 -2.57 6.83 17.09
CA TRP A 122 -3.07 7.32 15.81
C TRP A 122 -3.95 6.25 15.16
N ARG A 123 -5.27 6.45 15.21
CA ARG A 123 -6.25 5.48 14.76
C ARG A 123 -7.10 6.06 13.64
N ALA A 124 -7.40 5.27 12.60
CA ALA A 124 -8.34 5.66 11.56
C ALA A 124 -9.67 6.09 12.20
N LYS A 125 -10.25 7.18 11.69
CA LYS A 125 -11.50 7.76 12.20
C LYS A 125 -12.70 6.82 12.01
N GLU A 126 -12.74 6.10 10.90
CA GLU A 126 -13.80 5.15 10.56
C GLU A 126 -13.27 4.00 9.70
N SER A 127 -13.99 2.87 9.69
CA SER A 127 -13.75 1.79 8.73
C SER A 127 -14.10 2.25 7.32
N PHE A 128 -13.39 1.72 6.31
CA PHE A 128 -13.62 2.07 4.91
C PHE A 128 -13.58 0.84 4.02
N VAL A 129 -14.26 0.94 2.88
CA VAL A 129 -14.22 -0.06 1.82
C VAL A 129 -13.34 0.47 0.70
N ILE A 130 -12.36 -0.32 0.30
CA ILE A 130 -11.51 -0.02 -0.85
C ILE A 130 -12.34 -0.25 -2.11
N PRO A 131 -12.63 0.79 -2.90
CA PRO A 131 -13.40 0.61 -4.11
C PRO A 131 -12.58 -0.18 -5.14
N ASP A 132 -13.22 -1.15 -5.79
CA ASP A 132 -12.61 -1.92 -6.89
C ASP A 132 -12.61 -1.06 -8.15
N LEU A 133 -11.62 -0.17 -8.25
CA LEU A 133 -11.45 0.77 -9.36
C LEU A 133 -10.05 0.63 -9.93
N LEU A 134 -9.99 0.46 -11.25
CA LEU A 134 -8.75 0.51 -12.02
C LEU A 134 -8.52 1.95 -12.49
N THR A 135 -7.39 2.53 -12.07
CA THR A 135 -6.95 3.85 -12.50
C THR A 135 -5.82 3.71 -13.52
N LEU A 136 -6.09 4.01 -14.78
CA LEU A 136 -5.07 4.02 -15.83
C LEU A 136 -4.28 5.33 -15.83
N ARG A 137 -2.96 5.23 -16.00
CA ARG A 137 -2.04 6.36 -16.17
C ARG A 137 -1.01 6.02 -17.25
N VAL A 138 -0.73 6.98 -18.11
CA VAL A 138 0.43 6.94 -19.00
C VAL A 138 1.54 7.72 -18.32
N ILE A 139 2.71 7.11 -18.14
CA ILE A 139 3.85 7.64 -17.42
C ILE A 139 5.02 7.71 -18.41
N ALA A 140 5.53 8.91 -18.67
CA ALA A 140 6.61 9.12 -19.62
C ALA A 140 7.96 8.53 -19.10
N PRO A 141 8.94 8.26 -19.97
CA PRO A 141 10.28 7.85 -19.56
C PRO A 141 10.88 8.77 -18.50
N GLY A 142 11.30 8.20 -17.36
CA GLY A 142 11.87 8.93 -16.22
C GLY A 142 10.87 9.72 -15.37
N GLU A 143 9.58 9.71 -15.72
CA GLU A 143 8.54 10.34 -14.90
C GLU A 143 8.24 9.50 -13.64
N SER A 144 7.95 10.19 -12.53
CA SER A 144 7.56 9.57 -11.27
C SER A 144 6.18 10.05 -10.82
N LEU A 145 5.34 9.11 -10.40
CA LEU A 145 4.15 9.36 -9.59
C LEU A 145 4.52 9.26 -8.11
N ARG A 146 4.02 10.19 -7.30
CA ARG A 146 4.26 10.24 -5.85
C ARG A 146 2.94 10.36 -5.11
N GLY A 147 2.84 9.69 -3.96
CA GLY A 147 1.71 9.82 -3.06
C GLY A 147 2.18 9.75 -1.61
N ARG A 148 1.53 10.53 -0.73
CA ARG A 148 1.80 10.52 0.71
C ARG A 148 0.72 9.76 1.46
N TYR A 149 1.14 9.05 2.50
CA TYR A 149 0.30 8.13 3.24
C TYR A 149 0.57 8.24 4.75
N ALA A 150 -0.49 8.35 5.55
CA ALA A 150 -0.40 8.30 7.01
C ALA A 150 -0.50 6.85 7.51
N LEU A 151 0.41 6.47 8.41
CA LEU A 151 0.38 5.18 9.09
C LEU A 151 -0.51 5.24 10.32
N VAL A 152 -1.58 4.45 10.34
CA VAL A 152 -2.56 4.43 11.42
C VAL A 152 -2.94 3.02 11.84
N ALA A 153 -3.39 2.86 13.08
CA ALA A 153 -4.11 1.67 13.50
C ALA A 153 -5.53 1.67 12.88
N PRO A 154 -6.14 0.51 12.64
CA PRO A 154 -7.52 0.43 12.16
C PRO A 154 -8.50 1.08 13.13
N ALA A 155 -9.63 1.60 12.62
CA ALA A 155 -10.72 2.11 13.44
C ALA A 155 -11.18 1.06 14.47
N THR A 156 -11.58 1.51 15.66
CA THR A 156 -12.30 0.67 16.62
C THR A 156 -13.73 0.54 16.12
N GLU A 157 -14.13 -0.64 15.66
CA GLU A 157 -15.53 -0.90 15.33
C GLU A 157 -16.36 -0.89 16.62
N ASP A 158 -17.49 -0.17 16.60
CA ASP A 158 -18.59 -0.34 17.56
C ASP A 158 -19.59 -1.43 17.07
N GLU A 159 -19.30 -2.17 15.99
CA GLU A 159 -20.21 -3.18 15.43
C GLU A 159 -20.00 -4.59 16.00
N PRO A 160 -21.10 -5.36 16.21
CA PRO A 160 -21.04 -6.69 16.79
C PRO A 160 -20.30 -7.64 15.86
N ALA A 161 -19.31 -8.33 16.42
CA ALA A 161 -18.52 -9.35 15.74
C ALA A 161 -19.40 -10.24 14.85
N ALA A 162 -19.30 -10.07 13.52
CA ALA A 162 -19.71 -11.12 12.60
C ALA A 162 -18.96 -12.40 12.99
N GLU A 163 -19.68 -13.52 13.08
CA GLU A 163 -19.17 -14.80 13.57
C GLU A 163 -17.82 -15.13 12.93
N GLY A 164 -16.75 -15.04 13.71
CA GLY A 164 -15.37 -15.06 13.24
C GLY A 164 -14.47 -13.97 13.85
N GLY A 165 -15.05 -13.00 14.57
CA GLY A 165 -14.44 -12.12 15.58
C GLY A 165 -12.95 -11.83 15.41
N ARG A 166 -12.62 -10.81 14.61
CA ARG A 166 -11.28 -10.21 14.61
C ARG A 166 -11.25 -9.18 15.73
N THR A 167 -10.69 -9.53 16.88
CA THR A 167 -10.46 -8.53 17.93
C THR A 167 -9.15 -7.83 17.62
N ASN A 168 -9.23 -6.59 17.13
CA ASN A 168 -8.20 -5.62 17.48
C ASN A 168 -8.52 -5.27 18.94
N ASP A 169 -7.77 -5.81 19.90
CA ASP A 169 -8.00 -5.68 21.34
C ASP A 169 -7.82 -4.23 21.87
N GLY A 170 -8.11 -3.20 21.06
CA GLY A 170 -7.84 -1.80 21.37
C GLY A 170 -6.35 -1.44 21.40
N GLY A 171 -5.46 -2.43 21.26
CA GLY A 171 -4.02 -2.23 21.18
C GLY A 171 -3.64 -1.30 20.03
N GLY A 172 -2.68 -0.42 20.26
CA GLY A 172 -2.08 0.42 19.22
C GLY A 172 -1.22 -0.39 18.25
N PHE A 173 -0.14 0.20 17.76
CA PHE A 173 0.83 -0.50 16.91
C PHE A 173 1.53 -1.60 17.70
N LEU A 174 1.21 -2.86 17.41
CA LEU A 174 1.91 -3.99 18.02
C LEU A 174 3.30 -4.11 17.39
N ARG A 175 4.32 -4.38 18.21
CA ARG A 175 5.69 -4.58 17.72
C ARG A 175 5.76 -5.73 16.72
N GLY A 176 6.47 -5.54 15.62
CA GLY A 176 6.65 -6.56 14.58
C GLY A 176 6.69 -5.97 13.20
N THR A 177 6.76 -6.84 12.20
CA THR A 177 6.87 -6.48 10.79
C THR A 177 5.53 -6.65 10.10
N TYR A 178 5.08 -5.59 9.43
CA TYR A 178 3.84 -5.56 8.67
C TYR A 178 4.16 -5.45 7.18
N THR A 179 3.70 -6.42 6.40
CA THR A 179 3.93 -6.47 4.95
C THR A 179 2.75 -5.86 4.21
N PHE A 180 3.07 -4.91 3.34
CA PHE A 180 2.18 -4.24 2.41
C PHE A 180 2.41 -4.79 1.01
N LYS A 181 1.35 -5.00 0.23
CA LYS A 181 1.43 -5.59 -1.11
C LYS A 181 0.55 -4.81 -2.08
N ASP A 182 1.04 -4.64 -3.30
CA ASP A 182 0.27 -4.08 -4.39
C ASP A 182 0.57 -4.80 -5.72
N SER A 183 -0.25 -4.57 -6.72
CA SER A 183 -0.08 -5.13 -8.05
C SER A 183 -0.51 -4.11 -9.09
N TYR A 184 0.40 -3.81 -10.02
CA TYR A 184 0.17 -2.89 -11.14
C TYR A 184 -0.04 -3.69 -12.41
N ARG A 185 -1.05 -3.33 -13.18
CA ARG A 185 -1.26 -3.92 -14.51
C ARG A 185 -0.47 -3.12 -15.54
N LEU A 186 0.36 -3.77 -16.36
CA LEU A 186 1.04 -3.12 -17.47
C LEU A 186 0.24 -3.33 -18.76
N GLU A 187 -0.22 -2.25 -19.37
CA GLU A 187 -0.90 -2.31 -20.67
C GLU A 187 0.13 -2.13 -21.80
N GLY A 188 0.06 -2.98 -22.83
CA GLY A 188 0.82 -2.82 -24.08
C GLY A 188 2.34 -3.06 -24.03
N TRP A 189 2.93 -3.34 -22.86
CA TRP A 189 4.38 -3.42 -22.69
C TRP A 189 4.98 -4.82 -22.89
N ALA A 190 4.21 -5.85 -22.54
CA ALA A 190 4.45 -7.25 -22.86
C ALA A 190 3.07 -7.86 -23.15
N GLU A 191 3.03 -9.05 -23.76
CA GLU A 191 1.79 -9.76 -24.14
C GLU A 191 0.64 -9.57 -23.12
N GLU A 192 -0.61 -9.52 -23.61
CA GLU A 192 -1.80 -9.21 -22.79
C GLU A 192 -1.76 -9.94 -21.43
N GLY A 193 -1.94 -9.17 -20.33
CA GLY A 193 -1.97 -9.72 -18.97
C GLY A 193 -0.65 -9.69 -18.20
N SER A 194 0.21 -8.71 -18.45
CA SER A 194 1.45 -8.50 -17.69
C SER A 194 1.22 -7.65 -16.44
N PHE A 195 1.82 -8.04 -15.31
CA PHE A 195 1.68 -7.39 -14.01
C PHE A 195 3.04 -7.15 -13.33
N LEU A 196 3.14 -6.05 -12.60
CA LEU A 196 4.22 -5.81 -11.65
C LEU A 196 3.65 -5.99 -10.24
N ARG A 197 4.22 -6.91 -9.48
CA ARG A 197 3.92 -7.07 -8.06
C ARG A 197 4.98 -6.41 -7.24
N TRP A 198 4.52 -5.65 -6.27
CA TRP A 198 5.37 -4.95 -5.34
C TRP A 198 4.95 -5.25 -3.91
N GLN A 199 5.93 -5.37 -3.04
CA GLN A 199 5.70 -5.39 -1.61
C GLN A 199 6.82 -4.64 -0.88
N PHE A 200 6.49 -4.17 0.30
CA PHE A 200 7.46 -3.62 1.25
C PHE A 200 6.94 -3.91 2.65
N SER A 201 7.84 -3.82 3.62
CA SER A 201 7.50 -4.11 5.00
C SER A 201 7.89 -2.96 5.93
N ILE A 202 7.05 -2.67 6.92
CA ILE A 202 7.35 -1.71 7.99
C ILE A 202 7.52 -2.48 9.30
N SER A 203 8.69 -2.35 9.92
CA SER A 203 8.97 -2.90 11.24
C SER A 203 8.70 -1.85 12.33
N VAL A 204 7.92 -2.24 13.33
CA VAL A 204 7.58 -1.46 14.53
C VAL A 204 8.37 -2.05 15.71
N THR A 205 9.29 -1.28 16.29
CA THR A 205 10.16 -1.72 17.41
C THR A 205 10.00 -0.85 18.64
#